data_AF-A0AAU9QZD1-F1
#
_entry.id   AF-A0AAU9QZD1-F1
#
_cell.length_a   1.000
_cell.length_b   1.000
_cell.length_c   1.000
_cell.angle_alpha   90.00
_cell.angle_beta   90.00
_cell.angle_gamma   90.00
#
_symmetry.space_group_name_H-M   'P 1'
#
loop_
_entity.id
_entity.type
_entity.pdbx_description
1 polymer ?
#
loop_
_entity_poly.entity_id
_entity_poly.type
_entity_poly.pdbx_seq_one_letter_code
_entity_poly.pdbx_strand_id
1 'polypeptide(L)'
;MFSKRYKFSEWSSSGIPQVAAGVYAIWQGEELVYCGMSGRQIEMNRHKAKFGLITRIQSHASGRLSGDQFCVYVANRLVIPSLQQEDLPRFASGELKLDGLTKSYIHEHLEYQYLVVESSEEAYDIENKARAGETFGKLPLLNPIT
;
A
#
# COMPACT_ATOMS: atom_id res chain seq x y z
N MET A 1 -11.65 3.66 14.37
CA MET A 1 -10.33 4.30 14.57
C MET A 1 -9.28 3.47 13.85
N PHE A 2 -8.30 4.09 13.20
CA PHE A 2 -7.20 3.34 12.54
C PHE A 2 -6.40 2.54 13.57
N SER A 3 -5.87 1.41 13.14
CA SER A 3 -4.95 0.58 13.91
C SER A 3 -3.67 1.35 14.26
N LYS A 4 -2.83 0.75 15.12
CA LYS A 4 -1.40 1.09 15.13
C LYS A 4 -0.76 0.86 13.76
N ARG A 5 0.44 1.39 13.56
CA ARG A 5 1.25 1.13 12.36
C ARG A 5 1.96 -0.22 12.45
N TYR A 6 2.12 -0.85 11.31
CA TYR A 6 2.82 -2.12 11.09
C TYR A 6 3.84 -1.94 9.98
N LYS A 7 5.03 -2.51 10.13
CA LYS A 7 6.01 -2.55 9.05
C LYS A 7 5.54 -3.48 7.94
N PHE A 8 5.82 -3.13 6.69
CA PHE A 8 5.52 -4.02 5.57
C PHE A 8 6.32 -5.32 5.61
N SER A 9 7.49 -5.35 6.22
CA SER A 9 8.26 -6.58 6.45
C SER A 9 7.56 -7.57 7.38
N GLU A 10 6.62 -7.09 8.20
CA GLU A 10 5.86 -7.88 9.18
C GLU A 10 4.38 -8.00 8.81
N TRP A 11 4.04 -7.76 7.55
CA TRP A 11 2.64 -7.59 7.10
C TRP A 11 1.73 -8.78 7.47
N SER A 12 2.26 -10.01 7.46
CA SER A 12 1.51 -11.22 7.77
C SER A 12 1.08 -11.32 9.23
N SER A 13 1.70 -10.55 10.12
CA SER A 13 1.46 -10.56 11.57
C SER A 13 0.63 -9.36 12.05
N SER A 14 0.05 -8.60 11.12
CA SER A 14 -0.62 -7.33 11.40
C SER A 14 -2.03 -7.43 11.98
N GLY A 15 -2.54 -8.64 12.21
CA GLY A 15 -3.88 -8.87 12.75
C GLY A 15 -5.02 -8.49 11.80
N ILE A 16 -4.75 -8.17 10.52
CA ILE A 16 -5.81 -7.92 9.54
C ILE A 16 -6.67 -9.19 9.42
N PRO A 17 -8.01 -9.09 9.54
CA PRO A 17 -8.89 -10.23 9.33
C PRO A 17 -8.71 -10.84 7.93
N GLN A 18 -8.90 -12.16 7.81
CA GLN A 18 -8.73 -12.84 6.53
C GLN A 18 -9.68 -12.31 5.45
N VAL A 19 -10.86 -11.84 5.85
CA VAL A 19 -11.85 -11.22 4.96
C VAL A 19 -12.30 -9.92 5.60
N ALA A 20 -11.93 -8.78 5.02
CA ALA A 20 -12.32 -7.46 5.54
C ALA A 20 -12.34 -6.39 4.44
N ALA A 21 -13.37 -5.56 4.43
CA ALA A 21 -13.34 -4.26 3.77
C ALA A 21 -12.66 -3.23 4.67
N GLY A 22 -12.08 -2.21 4.07
CA GLY A 22 -11.45 -1.15 4.84
C GLY A 22 -10.59 -0.20 4.06
N VAL A 23 -10.01 0.73 4.81
CA VAL A 23 -9.10 1.76 4.34
C VAL A 23 -7.74 1.55 4.98
N TYR A 24 -6.68 1.85 4.26
CA TYR A 24 -5.31 1.82 4.74
C TYR A 24 -4.59 3.12 4.39
N ALA A 25 -3.64 3.48 5.25
CA ALA A 25 -2.73 4.60 5.07
C ALA A 25 -1.30 4.09 5.24
N ILE A 26 -0.43 4.49 4.33
CA ILE A 26 0.97 4.09 4.25
C ILE A 26 1.85 5.30 4.57
N TRP A 27 2.89 5.07 5.35
CA TRP A 27 3.72 6.09 5.96
C TRP A 27 5.20 5.78 5.76
N GLN A 28 5.99 6.84 5.73
CA GLN A 28 7.45 6.79 5.86
C GLN A 28 7.84 7.75 6.98
N GLY A 29 8.05 7.21 8.19
CA GLY A 29 8.15 8.04 9.40
C GLY A 29 6.87 8.89 9.58
N GLU A 30 7.01 10.21 9.57
CA GLU A 30 5.89 11.16 9.74
C GLU A 30 5.23 11.60 8.42
N GLU A 31 5.78 11.18 7.27
CA GLU A 31 5.23 11.50 5.96
C GLU A 31 4.13 10.53 5.58
N LEU A 32 2.97 11.06 5.18
CA LEU A 32 1.90 10.26 4.60
C LEU A 32 2.25 9.98 3.14
N VAL A 33 2.40 8.72 2.78
CA VAL A 33 2.88 8.30 1.46
C VAL A 33 1.71 7.99 0.52
N TYR A 34 0.76 7.18 0.98
CA TYR A 34 -0.33 6.68 0.15
C TYR A 34 -1.54 6.31 0.98
N CYS A 35 -2.75 6.55 0.47
CA CYS A 35 -3.99 6.08 1.10
C CYS A 35 -4.80 5.26 0.10
N GLY A 36 -5.44 4.18 0.55
CA GLY A 36 -6.29 3.39 -0.33
C GLY A 36 -7.38 2.62 0.39
N MET A 37 -8.39 2.17 -0.35
CA MET A 37 -9.39 1.22 0.13
C MET A 37 -9.22 -0.18 -0.44
N SER A 38 -9.81 -1.19 0.21
CA SER A 38 -9.96 -2.53 -0.32
C SER A 38 -11.24 -3.21 0.18
N GLY A 39 -11.62 -4.31 -0.47
CA GLY A 39 -12.79 -5.10 -0.11
C GLY A 39 -14.11 -4.59 -0.68
N ARG A 40 -14.09 -3.95 -1.87
CA ARG A 40 -15.32 -3.63 -2.61
C ARG A 40 -16.19 -4.88 -2.74
N GLN A 41 -17.48 -4.73 -2.51
CA GLN A 41 -18.45 -5.85 -2.56
C GLN A 41 -18.14 -6.98 -1.56
N ILE A 42 -17.66 -6.63 -0.36
CA ILE A 42 -17.33 -7.59 0.70
C ILE A 42 -18.46 -8.58 0.98
N GLU A 43 -19.72 -8.13 0.93
CA GLU A 43 -20.91 -8.97 1.16
C GLU A 43 -20.96 -10.19 0.25
N MET A 44 -20.59 -10.03 -1.03
CA MET A 44 -20.58 -11.11 -2.01
C MET A 44 -19.33 -11.99 -1.90
N ASN A 45 -18.32 -11.57 -1.14
CA ASN A 45 -17.01 -12.21 -1.07
C ASN A 45 -16.70 -12.81 0.31
N ARG A 46 -17.66 -12.81 1.25
CA ARG A 46 -17.51 -13.39 2.61
C ARG A 46 -17.16 -14.88 2.61
N HIS A 47 -17.48 -15.60 1.53
CA HIS A 47 -17.18 -17.02 1.36
C HIS A 47 -15.72 -17.32 1.02
N LYS A 48 -14.91 -16.31 0.65
CA LYS A 48 -13.51 -16.51 0.26
C LYS A 48 -12.64 -16.74 1.48
N ALA A 49 -11.57 -17.52 1.32
CA ALA A 49 -10.59 -17.73 2.39
C ALA A 49 -9.80 -16.47 2.75
N LYS A 50 -9.46 -15.64 1.74
CA LYS A 50 -8.83 -14.32 1.91
C LYS A 50 -9.43 -13.31 0.95
N PHE A 51 -9.79 -12.13 1.43
CA PHE A 51 -10.32 -11.05 0.59
C PHE A 51 -10.16 -9.67 1.23
N GLY A 52 -10.02 -8.64 0.38
CA GLY A 52 -10.03 -7.25 0.82
C GLY A 52 -8.69 -6.78 1.36
N LEU A 53 -8.66 -6.22 2.58
CA LEU A 53 -7.47 -5.58 3.15
C LEU A 53 -6.23 -6.51 3.14
N ILE A 54 -6.35 -7.74 3.63
CA ILE A 54 -5.20 -8.66 3.74
C ILE A 54 -4.57 -8.92 2.37
N THR A 55 -5.39 -9.12 1.34
CA THR A 55 -4.92 -9.38 -0.02
C THR A 55 -4.29 -8.15 -0.66
N ARG A 56 -4.78 -6.94 -0.32
CA ARG A 56 -4.25 -5.68 -0.85
C ARG A 56 -2.90 -5.35 -0.23
N ILE A 57 -2.79 -5.47 1.09
CA ILE A 57 -1.51 -5.28 1.78
C ILE A 57 -0.47 -6.32 1.34
N GLN A 58 -0.88 -7.58 1.15
CA GLN A 58 0.00 -8.61 0.57
C GLN A 58 0.49 -8.23 -0.83
N SER A 59 -0.39 -7.68 -1.68
CA SER A 59 -0.03 -7.21 -3.02
C SER A 59 1.04 -6.14 -2.95
N HIS A 60 0.84 -5.11 -2.12
CA HIS A 60 1.83 -4.06 -1.88
C HIS A 60 3.16 -4.62 -1.34
N ALA A 61 3.08 -5.50 -0.34
CA ALA A 61 4.26 -6.15 0.24
C ALA A 61 5.03 -7.03 -0.76
N SER A 62 4.43 -7.42 -1.89
CA SER A 62 5.14 -8.18 -2.92
C SER A 62 6.12 -7.31 -3.73
N GLY A 63 5.91 -6.00 -3.76
CA GLY A 63 6.66 -5.05 -4.60
C GLY A 63 6.41 -5.23 -6.11
N ARG A 64 5.48 -6.10 -6.52
CA ARG A 64 5.18 -6.37 -7.92
C ARG A 64 4.52 -5.15 -8.57
N LEU A 65 5.07 -4.68 -9.69
CA LEU A 65 4.52 -3.53 -10.41
C LEU A 65 3.23 -3.89 -11.17
N SER A 66 3.17 -5.08 -11.76
CA SER A 66 2.01 -5.52 -12.54
C SER A 66 0.77 -5.67 -11.66
N GLY A 67 -0.27 -4.88 -11.95
CA GLY A 67 -1.57 -4.93 -11.27
C GLY A 67 -1.63 -4.19 -9.93
N ASP A 68 -0.57 -3.48 -9.54
CA ASP A 68 -0.52 -2.75 -8.27
C ASP A 68 -0.01 -1.30 -8.46
N GLN A 69 -0.97 -0.37 -8.49
CA GLN A 69 -0.70 1.05 -8.71
C GLN A 69 0.19 1.67 -7.63
N PHE A 70 0.08 1.22 -6.38
CA PHE A 70 0.94 1.71 -5.30
C PHE A 70 2.40 1.30 -5.56
N CYS A 71 2.65 0.05 -5.92
CA CYS A 71 3.99 -0.42 -6.28
C CYS A 71 4.56 0.35 -7.47
N VAL A 72 3.75 0.66 -8.49
CA VAL A 72 4.17 1.49 -9.63
C VAL A 72 4.59 2.89 -9.17
N TYR A 73 3.85 3.51 -8.25
CA TYR A 73 4.21 4.84 -7.73
C TYR A 73 5.47 4.82 -6.89
N VAL A 74 5.63 3.83 -6.00
CA VAL A 74 6.88 3.65 -5.23
C VAL A 74 8.06 3.45 -6.17
N ALA A 75 7.93 2.58 -7.16
CA ALA A 75 8.97 2.33 -8.15
C ALA A 75 9.36 3.63 -8.88
N ASN A 76 8.39 4.33 -9.45
CA ASN A 76 8.66 5.49 -10.32
C ASN A 76 9.15 6.73 -9.56
N ARG A 77 8.65 6.95 -8.34
CA ARG A 77 8.87 8.22 -7.60
C ARG A 77 9.84 8.11 -6.44
N LEU A 78 10.15 6.91 -5.97
CA LEU A 78 11.02 6.71 -4.81
C LEU A 78 12.23 5.83 -5.14
N VAL A 79 12.05 4.76 -5.93
CA VAL A 79 13.13 3.83 -6.26
C VAL A 79 13.93 4.27 -7.49
N ILE A 80 13.27 4.53 -8.62
CA ILE A 80 13.96 4.94 -9.86
C ILE A 80 14.82 6.20 -9.63
N PRO A 81 14.36 7.23 -8.90
CA PRO A 81 15.18 8.42 -8.64
C PRO A 81 16.43 8.15 -7.80
N SER A 82 16.52 7.03 -7.07
CA SER A 82 17.71 6.67 -6.28
C SER A 82 18.71 5.77 -7.03
N LEU A 83 18.36 5.29 -8.23
CA LEU A 83 19.22 4.40 -9.01
C LEU A 83 20.52 5.09 -9.43
N GLN A 84 21.60 4.32 -9.46
CA GLN A 84 22.90 4.78 -9.92
C GLN A 84 23.16 4.31 -11.35
N GLN A 85 24.08 4.97 -12.06
CA GLN A 85 24.41 4.61 -13.45
C GLN A 85 24.93 3.16 -13.57
N GLU A 86 25.60 2.67 -12.53
CA GLU A 86 26.09 1.29 -12.41
C GLU A 86 24.98 0.23 -12.29
N ASP A 87 23.74 0.62 -11.99
CA ASP A 87 22.61 -0.31 -11.92
C ASP A 87 22.08 -0.68 -13.31
N LEU A 88 22.25 0.19 -14.33
CA LEU A 88 21.66 0.02 -15.65
C LEU A 88 22.14 -1.27 -16.36
N PRO A 89 23.43 -1.63 -16.37
CA PRO A 89 23.87 -2.92 -16.93
C PRO A 89 23.26 -4.12 -16.21
N ARG A 90 22.98 -4.01 -14.90
CA ARG A 90 22.42 -5.08 -14.08
C ARG A 90 20.92 -5.27 -14.35
N PHE A 91 20.21 -4.20 -14.69
CA PHE A 91 18.87 -4.29 -15.25
C PHE A 91 18.87 -4.94 -16.63
N ALA A 92 19.80 -4.55 -17.50
CA ALA A 92 19.92 -5.11 -18.85
C ALA A 92 20.21 -6.62 -18.83
N SER A 93 21.02 -7.09 -17.87
CA SER A 93 21.31 -8.53 -17.69
C SER A 93 20.19 -9.30 -17.00
N GLY A 94 19.23 -8.62 -16.37
CA GLY A 94 18.17 -9.22 -15.57
C GLY A 94 18.59 -9.65 -14.15
N GLU A 95 19.84 -9.36 -13.75
CA GLU A 95 20.32 -9.53 -12.38
C GLU A 95 19.51 -8.67 -11.40
N LEU A 96 19.28 -7.41 -11.79
CA LEU A 96 18.51 -6.45 -11.03
C LEU A 96 17.09 -6.33 -11.60
N LYS A 97 16.09 -6.35 -10.72
CA LYS A 97 14.67 -6.26 -11.10
C LYS A 97 13.99 -5.17 -10.30
N LEU A 98 13.20 -4.35 -10.99
CA LEU A 98 12.55 -3.19 -10.36
C LEU A 98 11.52 -3.63 -9.32
N ASP A 99 10.79 -4.73 -9.57
CA ASP A 99 9.92 -5.38 -8.57
C ASP A 99 10.67 -5.73 -7.28
N GLY A 100 11.92 -6.21 -7.41
CA GLY A 100 12.77 -6.58 -6.28
C GLY A 100 13.19 -5.37 -5.45
N LEU A 101 13.67 -4.31 -6.10
CA LEU A 101 14.03 -3.06 -5.43
C LEU A 101 12.81 -2.37 -4.79
N THR A 102 11.67 -2.40 -5.47
CA THR A 102 10.40 -1.87 -4.96
C THR A 102 9.98 -2.62 -3.70
N LYS A 103 10.08 -3.95 -3.70
CA LYS A 103 9.83 -4.75 -2.51
C LYS A 103 10.77 -4.35 -1.36
N SER A 104 12.07 -4.26 -1.60
CA SER A 104 13.05 -3.88 -0.57
C SER A 104 12.71 -2.51 0.03
N TYR A 105 12.47 -1.51 -0.81
CA TYR A 105 12.10 -0.17 -0.36
C TYR A 105 10.85 -0.19 0.53
N ILE A 106 9.79 -0.88 0.09
CA ILE A 106 8.53 -1.00 0.84
C ILE A 106 8.79 -1.65 2.21
N HIS A 107 9.58 -2.72 2.27
CA HIS A 107 9.83 -3.47 3.52
C HIS A 107 10.74 -2.74 4.50
N GLU A 108 11.69 -1.95 3.99
CA GLU A 108 12.69 -1.24 4.79
C GLU A 108 12.18 0.09 5.32
N HIS A 109 11.40 0.82 4.51
CA HIS A 109 11.07 2.22 4.82
C HIS A 109 9.60 2.46 5.15
N LEU A 110 8.70 1.57 4.74
CA LEU A 110 7.28 1.85 4.80
C LEU A 110 6.56 1.07 5.91
N GLU A 111 5.63 1.78 6.53
CA GLU A 111 4.68 1.25 7.48
C GLU A 111 3.26 1.49 6.99
N TYR A 112 2.32 0.69 7.43
CA TYR A 112 0.91 0.90 7.16
C TYR A 112 0.06 0.77 8.41
N GLN A 113 -1.07 1.45 8.42
CA GLN A 113 -2.15 1.27 9.37
C GLN A 113 -3.46 1.12 8.60
N TYR A 114 -4.45 0.49 9.21
CA TYR A 114 -5.71 0.20 8.55
C TYR A 114 -6.90 0.44 9.45
N LEU A 115 -8.06 0.61 8.83
CA LEU A 115 -9.37 0.68 9.47
C LEU A 115 -10.27 -0.32 8.76
N VAL A 116 -10.80 -1.29 9.51
CA VAL A 116 -11.86 -2.18 9.04
C VAL A 116 -13.18 -1.41 9.09
N VAL A 117 -13.99 -1.56 8.05
CA VAL A 117 -15.31 -0.93 7.93
C VAL A 117 -16.34 -1.97 7.50
N GLU A 118 -17.62 -1.63 7.68
CA GLU A 118 -18.71 -2.56 7.38
C GLU A 118 -19.15 -2.49 5.91
N SER A 119 -18.94 -1.36 5.22
CA SER A 119 -19.42 -1.17 3.85
C SER A 119 -18.37 -0.61 2.89
N SER A 120 -18.57 -0.86 1.59
CA SER A 120 -17.69 -0.32 0.54
C SER A 120 -17.85 1.19 0.34
N GLU A 121 -19.03 1.73 0.65
CA GLU A 121 -19.32 3.17 0.59
C GLU A 121 -18.57 3.91 1.71
N GLU A 122 -18.64 3.39 2.94
CA GLU A 122 -17.87 3.93 4.07
C GLU A 122 -16.36 3.90 3.79
N ALA A 123 -15.85 2.79 3.21
CA ALA A 123 -14.46 2.70 2.80
C ALA A 123 -14.07 3.78 1.78
N TYR A 124 -14.94 4.04 0.81
CA TYR A 124 -14.71 5.02 -0.24
C TYR A 124 -14.67 6.46 0.30
N ASP A 125 -15.62 6.81 1.17
CA ASP A 125 -15.69 8.14 1.78
C ASP A 125 -14.48 8.43 2.66
N ILE A 126 -14.05 7.45 3.45
CA ILE A 126 -12.88 7.59 4.33
C ILE A 126 -11.59 7.64 3.49
N GLU A 127 -11.48 6.87 2.41
CA GLU A 127 -10.35 6.95 1.47
C GLU A 127 -10.26 8.35 0.85
N ASN A 128 -11.38 8.92 0.38
CA ASN A 128 -11.40 10.27 -0.19
C ASN A 128 -10.94 11.32 0.82
N LYS A 129 -11.49 11.30 2.04
CA LYS A 129 -11.06 12.21 3.12
C LYS A 129 -9.58 12.04 3.46
N ALA A 130 -9.07 10.81 3.46
CA ALA A 130 -7.66 10.55 3.72
C ALA A 130 -6.76 11.09 2.61
N ARG A 131 -7.17 10.94 1.34
CA ARG A 131 -6.41 11.45 0.20
C ARG A 131 -6.54 12.97 -0.03
N ALA A 132 -7.61 13.59 0.47
CA ALA A 132 -7.76 15.04 0.57
C ALA A 132 -7.04 15.64 1.79
N GLY A 133 -6.45 14.78 2.64
CA GLY A 133 -5.70 15.17 3.83
C GLY A 133 -6.54 15.55 5.05
N GLU A 134 -7.87 15.43 4.99
CA GLU A 134 -8.77 15.70 6.11
C GLU A 134 -8.57 14.69 7.26
N THR A 135 -8.37 13.41 6.95
CA THR A 135 -8.26 12.35 7.98
C THR A 135 -7.00 12.46 8.82
N PHE A 136 -5.89 12.91 8.21
CA PHE A 136 -4.56 12.91 8.83
C PHE A 136 -3.92 14.29 8.93
N GLY A 137 -4.60 15.34 8.47
CA GLY A 137 -4.05 16.70 8.38
C GLY A 137 -2.90 16.84 7.37
N LYS A 138 -2.73 15.88 6.46
CA LYS A 138 -1.61 15.81 5.49
C LYS A 138 -2.07 15.17 4.19
N LEU A 139 -1.61 15.68 3.06
CA LEU A 139 -1.81 15.05 1.76
C LEU A 139 -0.86 13.85 1.59
N PRO A 140 -1.31 12.73 1.00
CA PRO A 140 -0.41 11.65 0.68
C PRO A 140 0.51 12.06 -0.47
N LEU A 141 1.80 11.75 -0.35
CA LEU A 141 2.82 12.06 -1.36
C LEU A 141 2.48 11.52 -2.75
N LEU A 142 1.96 10.28 -2.81
CA LEU A 142 1.84 9.53 -4.07
C LEU A 142 0.47 9.63 -4.73
N ASN A 143 -0.61 9.89 -3.99
CA ASN A 143 -1.97 9.88 -4.55
C ASN A 143 -2.95 10.93 -3.95
N PRO A 144 -2.58 12.22 -3.86
CA PRO A 144 -3.47 13.25 -3.33
C PRO A 144 -4.72 13.46 -4.22
N ILE A 145 -5.78 14.03 -3.66
CA ILE A 145 -6.97 14.50 -4.41
C ILE A 145 -7.22 15.98 -4.11
N THR A 146 -6.20 16.82 -4.27
CA THR A 146 -6.30 18.29 -4.27
C THR A 146 -5.11 18.87 -4.98
#